data_AF-A0A1F7FKB2-F1
#
_entry.id   AF-A0A1F7FKB2-F1
#
_cell.length_a   1.000
_cell.length_b   1.000
_cell.length_c   1.000
_cell.angle_alpha   90.00
_cell.angle_beta   90.00
_cell.angle_gamma   90.00
#
_symmetry.space_group_name_H-M   'P 1'
#
loop_
_entity.id
_entity.type
_entity.pdbx_description
1 polymer ?
#
loop_
_entity_poly.entity_id
_entity_poly.type
_entity_poly.pdbx_seq_one_letter_code
_entity_poly.pdbx_strand_id
1 'polypeptide(L)'
;MPEFRKKLTSREIETGILTWSADYDAQLRAVIPATLVFDVICDGQEFANLSVEWEKRSLFIGEPLSMAAADSEIVLTGSRDKGAQINCQIFAPQEKMVIRKRLSHQEHNGRYLKWFAREDELYTRLFTSRESFVVEIAGKRFKGRIPDFERRKLMIGELLRGFSPGDDLLIHWHHARDESILVIEREDGTGRAQPDGSTPLRALVARLLSRPLGEFNEGEVKGLIVLLEENKKLWERITNFQEENRRLKEQVNMLESLFEQFTSNSFFNSKKEFELWVAEHSSMFEKGMRVIHRNYTVNMPGGRKRRIDLLCQDRKGVLVAIQALFSPDPAQVNEALELIDHLRANIGAFGSELTEGQFKAAGIRGMVIANYEKTDLVEQCLQKQVKLCLVKSGCLIDLLE
;
A
#
# COMPACT_ATOMS: atom_id res chain seq x y z
N MET A 1 -21.94 -5.03 31.78
CA MET A 1 -21.51 -6.37 32.22
C MET A 1 -20.00 -6.38 32.32
N PRO A 2 -19.42 -7.05 33.32
CA PRO A 2 -17.98 -7.28 33.39
C PRO A 2 -17.46 -7.92 32.10
N GLU A 3 -16.30 -7.44 31.63
CA GLU A 3 -15.59 -7.93 30.45
C GLU A 3 -14.14 -8.22 30.81
N PHE A 4 -13.62 -9.34 30.32
CA PHE A 4 -12.20 -9.67 30.33
C PHE A 4 -11.71 -9.82 28.89
N ARG A 5 -10.59 -9.19 28.57
CA ARG A 5 -10.02 -9.16 27.22
C ARG A 5 -8.53 -9.43 27.26
N LYS A 6 -8.06 -10.36 26.42
CA LYS A 6 -6.64 -10.74 26.37
C LYS A 6 -6.24 -11.25 24.99
N LYS A 7 -5.02 -10.90 24.55
CA LYS A 7 -4.39 -11.53 23.39
C LYS A 7 -3.93 -12.95 23.73
N LEU A 8 -4.28 -13.89 22.86
CA LEU A 8 -3.89 -15.29 22.95
C LEU A 8 -2.44 -15.45 22.52
N THR A 9 -1.68 -16.21 23.30
CA THR A 9 -0.32 -16.64 22.96
C THR A 9 -0.38 -17.95 22.16
N SER A 10 0.65 -18.24 21.37
CA SER A 10 0.72 -19.47 20.57
C SER A 10 0.52 -20.74 21.42
N ARG A 11 1.07 -20.76 22.64
CA ARG A 11 0.92 -21.89 23.57
C ARG A 11 -0.52 -22.08 24.03
N GLU A 12 -1.27 -21.00 24.25
CA GLU A 12 -2.67 -21.08 24.69
C GLU A 12 -3.58 -21.58 23.58
N ILE A 13 -3.28 -21.17 22.34
CA ILE A 13 -3.93 -21.71 21.13
C ILE A 13 -3.61 -23.21 21.04
N GLU A 14 -2.34 -23.60 21.00
CA GLU A 14 -1.92 -25.01 20.87
C GLU A 14 -2.52 -25.94 21.95
N THR A 15 -2.67 -25.45 23.18
CA THR A 15 -3.13 -26.27 24.30
C THR A 15 -4.63 -26.18 24.58
N GLY A 16 -5.34 -25.20 24.01
CA GLY A 16 -6.73 -24.91 24.35
C GLY A 16 -6.92 -24.36 25.78
N ILE A 17 -5.85 -23.91 26.43
CA ILE A 17 -5.85 -23.44 27.82
C ILE A 17 -5.55 -21.95 27.84
N LEU A 18 -6.49 -21.16 28.33
CA LEU A 18 -6.30 -19.75 28.60
C LEU A 18 -5.51 -19.58 29.90
N THR A 19 -4.44 -18.78 29.87
CA THR A 19 -3.63 -18.43 31.04
C THR A 19 -3.57 -16.92 31.25
N TRP A 20 -3.35 -16.47 32.49
CA TRP A 20 -3.27 -15.04 32.80
C TRP A 20 -2.29 -14.72 33.94
N SER A 21 -1.87 -13.45 34.02
CA SER A 21 -1.07 -12.93 35.12
C SER A 21 -1.94 -12.46 36.30
N ALA A 22 -1.36 -12.33 37.48
CA ALA A 22 -2.06 -11.94 38.71
C ALA A 22 -2.87 -10.63 38.58
N ASP A 23 -2.41 -9.70 37.75
CA ASP A 23 -3.05 -8.41 37.53
C ASP A 23 -4.47 -8.53 36.94
N TYR A 24 -4.77 -9.66 36.29
CA TYR A 24 -6.08 -9.94 35.70
C TYR A 24 -7.04 -10.69 36.64
N ASP A 25 -6.60 -11.10 37.83
CA ASP A 25 -7.41 -11.92 38.76
C ASP A 25 -8.72 -11.22 39.13
N ALA A 26 -8.69 -9.90 39.37
CA ALA A 26 -9.89 -9.14 39.73
C ALA A 26 -10.91 -9.07 38.59
N GLN A 27 -10.46 -8.94 37.34
CA GLN A 27 -11.31 -8.86 36.15
C GLN A 27 -11.96 -10.21 35.86
N LEU A 28 -11.17 -11.29 35.87
CA LEU A 28 -11.69 -12.64 35.64
C LEU A 28 -12.66 -13.08 36.75
N ARG A 29 -12.43 -12.72 38.01
CA ARG A 29 -13.37 -13.01 39.11
C ARG A 29 -14.69 -12.26 39.01
N ALA A 30 -14.74 -11.17 38.24
CA ALA A 30 -15.97 -10.44 37.96
C ALA A 30 -16.77 -11.06 36.80
N VAL A 31 -16.09 -11.79 35.90
CA VAL A 31 -16.68 -12.42 34.70
C VAL A 31 -17.08 -13.88 34.97
N ILE A 32 -16.24 -14.63 35.69
CA ILE A 32 -16.45 -16.05 35.96
C ILE A 32 -17.42 -16.22 37.15
N PRO A 33 -18.46 -17.06 37.03
CA PRO A 33 -19.37 -17.36 38.12
C PRO A 33 -18.65 -17.89 39.36
N ALA A 34 -19.22 -17.66 40.55
CA ALA A 34 -18.67 -18.18 41.80
C ALA A 34 -18.82 -19.71 41.98
N THR A 35 -19.23 -20.45 40.95
CA THR A 35 -19.42 -21.90 40.96
C THR A 35 -18.12 -22.63 40.60
N LEU A 36 -17.97 -23.87 41.10
CA LEU A 36 -16.80 -24.73 40.81
C LEU A 36 -16.71 -25.11 39.33
N VAL A 37 -17.87 -25.19 38.68
CA VAL A 37 -18.05 -25.58 37.29
C VAL A 37 -19.05 -24.60 36.66
N PHE A 38 -18.82 -24.24 35.40
CA PHE A 38 -19.67 -23.34 34.64
C PHE A 38 -19.60 -23.67 33.14
N ASP A 39 -20.55 -23.14 32.39
CA ASP A 39 -20.64 -23.34 30.95
C ASP A 39 -20.21 -22.06 30.22
N VAL A 40 -19.52 -22.25 29.09
CA VAL A 40 -19.09 -21.16 28.21
C VAL A 40 -19.80 -21.31 26.87
N ILE A 41 -20.46 -20.26 26.40
CA ILE A 41 -20.97 -20.18 25.04
C ILE A 41 -19.91 -19.51 24.18
N CYS A 42 -19.23 -20.27 23.32
CA CYS A 42 -18.28 -19.72 22.35
C CYS A 42 -18.91 -19.72 20.96
N ASP A 43 -19.06 -18.54 20.35
CA ASP A 43 -19.63 -18.36 19.01
C ASP A 43 -20.97 -19.08 18.77
N GLY A 44 -21.80 -19.18 19.82
CA GLY A 44 -23.12 -19.82 19.78
C GLY A 44 -23.13 -21.32 20.10
N GLN A 45 -21.97 -21.94 20.30
CA GLN A 45 -21.84 -23.32 20.76
C GLN A 45 -21.58 -23.37 22.27
N GLU A 46 -22.30 -24.24 22.98
CA GLU A 46 -22.17 -24.42 24.42
C GLU A 46 -21.09 -25.45 24.77
N PHE A 47 -20.13 -25.02 25.59
CA PHE A 47 -19.07 -25.84 26.16
C PHE A 47 -19.35 -25.98 27.65
N ALA A 48 -19.92 -27.13 28.01
CA ALA A 48 -20.38 -27.39 29.35
C ALA A 48 -19.28 -27.95 30.26
N ASN A 49 -19.49 -27.78 31.56
CA ASN A 49 -18.66 -28.35 32.62
C ASN A 49 -17.19 -27.88 32.66
N LEU A 50 -16.94 -26.61 32.34
CA LEU A 50 -15.60 -26.04 32.42
C LEU A 50 -15.24 -25.65 33.86
N SER A 51 -13.97 -25.81 34.19
CA SER A 51 -13.42 -25.49 35.51
C SER A 51 -12.23 -24.54 35.39
N VAL A 52 -12.12 -23.63 36.37
CA VAL A 52 -11.03 -22.66 36.45
C VAL A 52 -10.07 -23.06 37.58
N GLU A 53 -8.77 -23.16 37.26
CA GLU A 53 -7.72 -23.41 38.25
C GLU A 53 -7.09 -22.08 38.68
N TRP A 54 -7.70 -21.40 39.65
CA TRP A 54 -7.27 -20.06 40.09
C TRP A 54 -5.82 -20.01 40.59
N GLU A 55 -5.34 -21.06 41.27
CA GLU A 55 -3.97 -21.12 41.79
C GLU A 55 -2.92 -21.20 40.67
N LYS A 56 -3.26 -21.90 39.58
CA LYS A 56 -2.40 -22.02 38.39
C LYS A 56 -2.65 -20.92 37.36
N ARG A 57 -3.69 -20.10 37.56
CA ARG A 57 -4.17 -19.06 36.64
C ARG A 57 -4.42 -19.62 35.24
N SER A 58 -5.15 -20.72 35.18
CA SER A 58 -5.48 -21.42 33.95
C SER A 58 -6.96 -21.78 33.87
N LEU A 59 -7.52 -21.66 32.67
CA LEU A 59 -8.89 -22.02 32.32
C LEU A 59 -8.85 -22.85 31.05
N PHE A 60 -9.33 -24.09 31.14
CA PHE A 60 -9.47 -24.95 29.97
C PHE A 60 -10.75 -24.58 29.22
N ILE A 61 -10.62 -24.21 27.94
CA ILE A 61 -11.75 -23.93 27.04
C ILE A 61 -11.77 -24.97 25.91
N GLY A 62 -10.60 -25.53 25.56
CA GLY A 62 -10.48 -26.66 24.65
C GLY A 62 -10.48 -26.24 23.18
N GLU A 63 -11.26 -26.98 22.38
CA GLU A 63 -11.30 -26.86 20.92
C GLU A 63 -11.45 -25.42 20.39
N PRO A 64 -12.32 -24.56 20.95
CA PRO A 64 -12.47 -23.18 20.47
C PRO A 64 -11.19 -22.36 20.51
N LEU A 65 -10.37 -22.49 21.57
CA LEU A 65 -9.08 -21.80 21.63
C LEU A 65 -8.09 -22.40 20.64
N SER A 66 -8.12 -23.72 20.44
CA SER A 66 -7.17 -24.41 19.55
C SER A 66 -7.40 -24.19 18.07
N MET A 67 -8.61 -23.79 17.69
CA MET A 67 -8.94 -23.39 16.33
C MET A 67 -8.71 -21.89 16.07
N ALA A 68 -8.29 -21.11 17.08
CA ALA A 68 -8.06 -19.68 16.93
C ALA A 68 -6.82 -19.38 16.07
N ALA A 69 -6.88 -18.32 15.27
CA ALA A 69 -5.73 -17.84 14.51
C ALA A 69 -4.63 -17.28 15.43
N ALA A 70 -3.37 -17.28 14.99
CA ALA A 70 -2.29 -16.61 15.72
C ALA A 70 -2.63 -15.14 16.02
N ASP A 71 -2.22 -14.64 17.19
CA ASP A 71 -2.49 -13.28 17.69
C ASP A 71 -3.98 -12.92 17.92
N SER A 72 -4.88 -13.92 17.92
CA SER A 72 -6.30 -13.70 18.22
C SER A 72 -6.51 -13.13 19.62
N GLU A 73 -7.58 -12.37 19.81
CA GLU A 73 -7.96 -11.82 21.10
C GLU A 73 -9.22 -12.52 21.62
N ILE A 74 -9.16 -13.04 22.84
CA ILE A 74 -10.34 -13.58 23.51
C ILE A 74 -11.04 -12.48 24.32
N VAL A 75 -12.36 -12.48 24.25
CA VAL A 75 -13.25 -11.65 25.06
C VAL A 75 -14.21 -12.56 25.80
N LEU A 76 -14.18 -12.49 27.13
CA LEU A 76 -15.12 -13.17 28.01
C LEU A 76 -16.05 -12.14 28.64
N THR A 77 -17.36 -12.35 28.51
CA THR A 77 -18.38 -11.52 29.17
C THR A 77 -19.31 -12.41 29.97
N GLY A 78 -19.63 -11.98 31.18
CA GLY A 78 -20.38 -12.81 32.12
C GLY A 78 -20.79 -12.04 33.36
N SER A 79 -21.33 -12.75 34.33
CA SER A 79 -21.63 -12.23 35.66
C SER A 79 -21.16 -13.23 36.71
N ARG A 80 -20.87 -12.73 37.91
CA ARG A 80 -20.49 -13.56 39.06
C ARG A 80 -21.67 -14.35 39.64
N ASP A 81 -22.89 -14.08 39.18
CA ASP A 81 -24.12 -14.69 39.68
C ASP A 81 -24.12 -16.22 39.47
N LYS A 82 -24.68 -16.97 40.42
CA LYS A 82 -24.79 -18.44 40.32
C LYS A 82 -25.64 -18.82 39.11
N GLY A 83 -25.08 -19.62 38.21
CA GLY A 83 -25.76 -20.07 36.99
C GLY A 83 -25.72 -19.08 35.83
N ALA A 84 -24.94 -17.99 35.93
CA ALA A 84 -24.71 -17.11 34.81
C ALA A 84 -23.88 -17.81 33.72
N GLN A 85 -24.32 -17.69 32.46
CA GLN A 85 -23.57 -18.16 31.31
C GLN A 85 -22.44 -17.18 30.98
N ILE A 86 -21.27 -17.70 30.63
CA ILE A 86 -20.16 -16.90 30.12
C ILE A 86 -20.23 -16.92 28.59
N ASN A 87 -20.28 -15.75 27.97
CA ASN A 87 -20.13 -15.63 26.52
C ASN A 87 -18.65 -15.41 26.20
N CYS A 88 -18.11 -16.27 25.35
CA CYS A 88 -16.76 -16.20 24.81
C CYS A 88 -16.83 -15.82 23.32
N GLN A 89 -16.02 -14.84 22.94
CA GLN A 89 -15.79 -14.45 21.55
C GLN A 89 -14.30 -14.42 21.29
N ILE A 90 -13.86 -15.07 20.22
CA ILE A 90 -12.45 -15.06 19.81
C ILE A 90 -12.33 -14.27 18.52
N PHE A 91 -11.65 -13.13 18.61
CA PHE A 91 -11.45 -12.25 17.48
C PHE A 91 -10.11 -12.55 16.82
N ALA A 92 -10.14 -13.04 15.58
CA ALA A 92 -8.91 -13.13 14.80
C ALA A 92 -8.34 -11.72 14.54
N PRO A 93 -7.00 -11.54 14.40
CA PRO A 93 -6.42 -10.22 14.11
C PRO A 93 -7.02 -9.54 12.87
N GLN A 94 -7.45 -10.37 11.92
CA GLN A 94 -8.07 -10.00 10.65
C GLN A 94 -9.46 -9.36 10.84
N GLU A 95 -10.14 -9.66 11.94
CA GLU A 95 -11.52 -9.20 12.23
C GLU A 95 -11.55 -7.80 12.85
N LYS A 96 -10.41 -7.32 13.35
CA LYS A 96 -10.20 -5.92 13.73
C LYS A 96 -9.61 -5.08 12.61
N MET A 97 -9.31 -5.70 11.46
CA MET A 97 -8.63 -5.02 10.38
C MET A 97 -9.64 -4.16 9.61
N VAL A 98 -9.34 -2.86 9.55
CA VAL A 98 -10.15 -1.87 8.84
C VAL A 98 -9.26 -1.26 7.78
N ILE A 99 -9.67 -1.36 6.52
CA ILE A 99 -9.01 -0.67 5.41
C ILE A 99 -9.74 0.64 5.19
N ARG A 100 -8.99 1.75 5.32
CA ARG A 100 -9.45 3.09 4.94
C ARG A 100 -8.95 3.39 3.54
N LYS A 101 -9.87 3.76 2.67
CA LYS A 101 -9.55 3.99 1.26
C LYS A 101 -10.40 5.10 0.67
N ARG A 102 -9.73 6.08 0.05
CA ARG A 102 -10.40 7.09 -0.76
C ARG A 102 -10.77 6.54 -2.14
N LEU A 103 -12.04 6.63 -2.51
CA LEU A 103 -12.55 6.12 -3.79
C LEU A 103 -12.12 7.01 -4.96
N SER A 104 -11.35 6.48 -5.90
CA SER A 104 -10.97 7.23 -7.11
C SER A 104 -12.08 7.26 -8.18
N HIS A 105 -12.00 8.23 -9.08
CA HIS A 105 -12.89 8.30 -10.25
C HIS A 105 -12.80 7.05 -11.14
N GLN A 106 -11.59 6.51 -11.32
CA GLN A 106 -11.37 5.32 -12.14
C GLN A 106 -12.01 4.08 -11.52
N GLU A 107 -11.89 3.91 -10.21
CA GLU A 107 -12.49 2.81 -9.44
C GLU A 107 -14.01 2.90 -9.44
N HIS A 108 -14.55 4.09 -9.18
CA HIS A 108 -15.99 4.33 -9.24
C HIS A 108 -16.55 3.95 -10.62
N ASN A 109 -15.95 4.45 -11.72
CA ASN A 109 -16.42 4.16 -13.07
C ASN A 109 -16.21 2.70 -13.46
N GLY A 110 -15.10 2.10 -13.04
CA GLY A 110 -14.75 0.70 -13.30
C GLY A 110 -15.50 -0.32 -12.42
N ARG A 111 -16.24 0.13 -11.40
CA ARG A 111 -17.00 -0.73 -10.47
C ARG A 111 -16.13 -1.72 -9.69
N TYR A 112 -14.91 -1.32 -9.37
CA TYR A 112 -13.95 -2.11 -8.60
C TYR A 112 -13.19 -1.24 -7.60
N LEU A 113 -12.64 -1.87 -6.57
CA LEU A 113 -11.65 -1.26 -5.68
C LEU A 113 -10.27 -1.82 -6.05
N LYS A 114 -9.27 -0.95 -6.18
CA LYS A 114 -7.90 -1.33 -6.50
C LYS A 114 -6.96 -1.01 -5.35
N TRP A 115 -5.91 -1.78 -5.20
CA TRP A 115 -4.85 -1.50 -4.24
C TRP A 115 -3.46 -1.55 -4.89
N PHE A 116 -2.47 -1.01 -4.18
CA PHE A 116 -1.07 -1.00 -4.59
C PHE A 116 -0.35 -2.25 -4.10
N ALA A 117 0.77 -2.60 -4.73
CA ALA A 117 1.55 -3.80 -4.36
C ALA A 117 1.98 -3.83 -2.89
N ARG A 118 2.29 -2.68 -2.29
CA ARG A 118 2.61 -2.57 -0.86
C ARG A 118 1.45 -2.94 0.07
N GLU A 119 0.22 -2.99 -0.44
CA GLU A 119 -0.99 -3.33 0.31
C GLU A 119 -1.37 -4.81 0.13
N ASP A 120 -0.62 -5.58 -0.69
CA ASP A 120 -0.94 -6.99 -0.98
C ASP A 120 -1.04 -7.83 0.29
N GLU A 121 -0.16 -7.62 1.28
CA GLU A 121 -0.21 -8.33 2.57
C GLU A 121 -1.47 -7.98 3.38
N LEU A 122 -1.91 -6.73 3.32
CA LEU A 122 -3.11 -6.22 3.97
C LEU A 122 -4.36 -6.93 3.38
N TYR A 123 -4.51 -6.90 2.06
CA TYR A 123 -5.64 -7.57 1.41
C TYR A 123 -5.55 -9.09 1.53
N THR A 124 -4.34 -9.67 1.50
CA THR A 124 -4.16 -11.11 1.74
C THR A 124 -4.70 -11.48 3.12
N ARG A 125 -4.34 -10.72 4.16
CA ARG A 125 -4.84 -10.88 5.52
C ARG A 125 -6.35 -10.65 5.64
N LEU A 126 -6.93 -9.74 4.86
CA LEU A 126 -8.38 -9.52 4.87
C LEU A 126 -9.16 -10.73 4.33
N PHE A 127 -8.57 -11.50 3.40
CA PHE A 127 -9.25 -12.58 2.66
C PHE A 127 -8.67 -13.98 2.92
N THR A 128 -7.79 -14.16 3.91
CA THR A 128 -6.94 -15.37 4.08
C THR A 128 -7.71 -16.68 4.22
N SER A 129 -8.96 -16.68 4.68
CA SER A 129 -9.69 -17.90 5.08
C SER A 129 -11.05 -18.10 4.41
N ARG A 130 -11.40 -17.33 3.35
CA ARG A 130 -12.80 -17.27 2.88
C ARG A 130 -12.95 -17.46 1.38
N GLU A 131 -13.38 -18.67 0.99
CA GLU A 131 -13.73 -19.01 -0.40
C GLU A 131 -15.02 -18.31 -0.88
N SER A 132 -15.92 -17.97 0.05
CA SER A 132 -17.15 -17.24 -0.24
C SER A 132 -17.53 -16.28 0.87
N PHE A 133 -17.98 -15.09 0.48
CA PHE A 133 -18.45 -14.06 1.40
C PHE A 133 -19.56 -13.22 0.76
N VAL A 134 -20.25 -12.46 1.59
CA VAL A 134 -21.23 -11.46 1.15
C VAL A 134 -20.60 -10.08 1.32
N VAL A 135 -20.86 -9.16 0.41
CA VAL A 135 -20.51 -7.76 0.57
C VAL A 135 -21.79 -6.99 0.90
N GLU A 136 -21.71 -6.10 1.90
CA GLU A 136 -22.80 -5.23 2.30
C GLU A 136 -22.42 -3.77 2.09
N ILE A 137 -23.24 -3.06 1.31
CA ILE A 137 -23.14 -1.61 1.08
C ILE A 137 -24.50 -0.99 1.37
N ALA A 138 -24.56 -0.09 2.35
CA ALA A 138 -25.79 0.62 2.74
C ALA A 138 -26.99 -0.33 2.98
N GLY A 139 -26.76 -1.46 3.66
CA GLY A 139 -27.78 -2.48 3.96
C GLY A 139 -28.15 -3.39 2.79
N LYS A 140 -27.56 -3.21 1.60
CA LYS A 140 -27.75 -4.11 0.45
C LYS A 140 -26.66 -5.15 0.43
N ARG A 141 -27.06 -6.42 0.38
CA ARG A 141 -26.16 -7.58 0.38
C ARG A 141 -26.04 -8.20 -1.01
N PHE A 142 -24.83 -8.61 -1.36
CA PHE A 142 -24.57 -9.35 -2.60
C PHE A 142 -23.42 -10.35 -2.44
N LYS A 143 -23.40 -11.38 -3.29
CA LYS A 143 -22.32 -12.36 -3.28
C LYS A 143 -21.00 -11.70 -3.69
N GLY A 144 -20.04 -11.71 -2.76
CA GLY A 144 -18.68 -11.25 -2.99
C GLY A 144 -17.95 -12.12 -4.00
N ARG A 145 -17.02 -11.50 -4.73
CA ARG A 145 -16.09 -12.21 -5.61
C ARG A 145 -14.72 -12.21 -4.97
N ILE A 146 -14.01 -13.33 -5.11
CA ILE A 146 -12.62 -13.45 -4.65
C ILE A 146 -11.79 -12.31 -5.28
N PRO A 147 -10.96 -11.61 -4.49
CA PRO A 147 -10.10 -10.56 -5.01
C PRO A 147 -9.10 -11.12 -6.04
N ASP A 148 -8.87 -10.38 -7.12
CA ASP A 148 -7.85 -10.67 -8.13
C ASP A 148 -6.54 -10.04 -7.67
N PHE A 149 -5.64 -10.84 -7.07
CA PHE A 149 -4.35 -10.36 -6.54
C PHE A 149 -3.33 -10.05 -7.64
N GLU A 150 -3.41 -10.69 -8.82
CA GLU A 150 -2.54 -10.35 -9.94
C GLU A 150 -2.82 -8.93 -10.45
N ARG A 151 -4.12 -8.60 -10.59
CA ARG A 151 -4.56 -7.28 -11.04
C ARG A 151 -4.77 -6.27 -9.91
N ARG A 152 -4.70 -6.74 -8.66
CA ARG A 152 -4.95 -6.01 -7.41
C ARG A 152 -6.32 -5.35 -7.38
N LYS A 153 -7.37 -6.12 -7.70
CA LYS A 153 -8.75 -5.62 -7.84
C LYS A 153 -9.76 -6.46 -7.07
N LEU A 154 -10.67 -5.78 -6.38
CA LEU A 154 -11.86 -6.35 -5.77
C LEU A 154 -13.08 -5.83 -6.53
N MET A 155 -13.83 -6.74 -7.14
CA MET A 155 -15.02 -6.37 -7.91
C MET A 155 -16.21 -6.13 -6.97
N ILE A 156 -16.74 -4.91 -6.97
CA ILE A 156 -17.92 -4.51 -6.17
C ILE A 156 -19.17 -4.44 -7.04
N GLY A 157 -19.04 -4.03 -8.30
CA GLY A 157 -20.16 -3.89 -9.21
C GLY A 157 -20.99 -2.63 -8.95
N GLU A 158 -22.28 -2.71 -9.28
CA GLU A 158 -23.19 -1.56 -9.35
C GLU A 158 -23.43 -0.86 -8.01
N LEU A 159 -23.24 -1.55 -6.89
CA LEU A 159 -23.40 -0.98 -5.55
C LEU A 159 -22.35 0.08 -5.22
N LEU A 160 -21.23 0.11 -5.96
CA LEU A 160 -20.24 1.18 -5.83
C LEU A 160 -20.81 2.55 -6.25
N ARG A 161 -21.93 2.60 -7.01
CA ARG A 161 -22.66 3.85 -7.31
C ARG A 161 -23.31 4.50 -6.08
N GLY A 162 -23.42 3.76 -4.96
CA GLY A 162 -23.85 4.34 -3.69
C GLY A 162 -22.83 5.34 -3.12
N PHE A 163 -21.62 5.37 -3.66
CA PHE A 163 -20.54 6.28 -3.30
C PHE A 163 -20.26 7.28 -4.40
N SER A 164 -19.71 8.43 -4.02
CA SER A 164 -19.19 9.43 -4.92
C SER A 164 -17.66 9.29 -5.03
N PRO A 165 -17.06 9.57 -6.20
CA PRO A 165 -15.61 9.71 -6.27
C PRO A 165 -15.11 10.75 -5.27
N GLY A 166 -14.09 10.39 -4.50
CA GLY A 166 -13.53 11.21 -3.43
C GLY A 166 -14.06 10.87 -2.04
N ASP A 167 -15.08 10.02 -1.90
CA ASP A 167 -15.55 9.49 -0.62
C ASP A 167 -14.46 8.66 0.06
N ASP A 168 -14.34 8.80 1.39
CA ASP A 168 -13.49 7.95 2.22
C ASP A 168 -14.30 6.73 2.68
N LEU A 169 -13.84 5.55 2.23
CA LEU A 169 -14.47 4.26 2.47
C LEU A 169 -13.80 3.54 3.63
N LEU A 170 -14.61 2.96 4.51
CA LEU A 170 -14.23 1.96 5.48
C LEU A 170 -14.60 0.59 4.94
N ILE A 171 -13.63 -0.32 4.91
CA ILE A 171 -13.81 -1.71 4.50
C ILE A 171 -13.40 -2.59 5.68
N HIS A 172 -14.34 -3.36 6.22
CA HIS A 172 -14.09 -4.24 7.34
C HIS A 172 -15.05 -5.44 7.33
N TRP A 173 -14.77 -6.43 8.15
CA TRP A 173 -15.68 -7.56 8.33
C TRP A 173 -16.73 -7.24 9.40
N HIS A 174 -17.94 -7.74 9.19
CA HIS A 174 -18.99 -7.86 10.18
C HIS A 174 -19.42 -9.32 10.27
N HIS A 175 -19.55 -9.83 11.49
CA HIS A 175 -19.92 -11.21 11.76
C HIS A 175 -21.34 -11.29 12.31
N ALA A 176 -22.23 -11.86 11.51
CA ALA A 176 -23.57 -12.21 11.94
C ALA A 176 -23.73 -13.72 11.80
N ARG A 177 -23.76 -14.41 12.95
CA ARG A 177 -24.04 -15.84 13.29
C ARG A 177 -23.70 -16.97 12.28
N ASP A 178 -23.88 -16.80 10.97
CA ASP A 178 -23.65 -17.81 9.93
C ASP A 178 -23.01 -17.27 8.62
N GLU A 179 -22.83 -15.95 8.47
CA GLU A 179 -22.27 -15.35 7.24
C GLU A 179 -21.10 -14.39 7.54
N SER A 180 -20.06 -14.50 6.70
CA SER A 180 -18.98 -13.52 6.65
C SER A 180 -19.38 -12.36 5.74
N ILE A 181 -19.61 -11.19 6.31
CA ILE A 181 -20.10 -10.01 5.60
C ILE A 181 -18.99 -8.96 5.54
N LEU A 182 -18.49 -8.66 4.34
CA LEU A 182 -17.58 -7.55 4.10
C LEU A 182 -18.41 -6.27 4.00
N VAL A 183 -18.34 -5.42 5.01
CA VAL A 183 -19.03 -4.14 5.03
C VAL A 183 -18.15 -3.08 4.37
N ILE A 184 -18.76 -2.33 3.45
CA ILE A 184 -18.15 -1.15 2.85
C ILE A 184 -19.09 0.03 3.12
N GLU A 185 -18.60 1.00 3.88
CA GLU A 185 -19.36 2.20 4.28
C GLU A 185 -18.52 3.48 4.20
N ARG A 186 -19.15 4.65 4.35
CA ARG A 186 -18.44 5.94 4.38
C ARG A 186 -17.93 6.20 5.79
N GLU A 187 -16.68 6.64 5.91
CA GLU A 187 -16.04 6.94 7.21
C GLU A 187 -16.83 7.96 8.05
N ASP A 188 -17.41 8.98 7.40
CA ASP A 188 -18.16 10.05 8.06
C ASP A 188 -19.66 9.73 8.26
N GLY A 189 -20.11 8.55 7.84
CA GLY A 189 -21.51 8.14 7.88
C GLY A 189 -21.86 7.49 9.21
N THR A 190 -22.58 8.19 10.08
CA THR A 190 -23.19 7.60 11.29
C THR A 190 -24.30 6.60 10.93
N GLY A 191 -23.97 5.40 10.41
CA GLY A 191 -24.76 4.16 10.37
C GLY A 191 -26.22 4.21 9.88
N ARG A 192 -26.73 5.35 9.44
CA ARG A 192 -28.10 5.58 9.00
C ARG A 192 -28.02 5.91 7.52
N ALA A 193 -28.60 5.02 6.71
CA ALA A 193 -28.95 5.35 5.34
C ALA A 193 -29.76 6.64 5.38
N GLN A 194 -29.14 7.78 5.05
CA GLN A 194 -29.90 8.98 4.78
C GLN A 194 -30.75 8.66 3.56
N PRO A 195 -32.09 8.76 3.64
CA PRO A 195 -32.91 8.68 2.45
C PRO A 195 -32.41 9.75 1.48
N ASP A 196 -32.24 9.37 0.22
CA ASP A 196 -31.79 10.28 -0.83
C ASP A 196 -32.81 11.40 -1.01
N GLY A 197 -32.67 12.47 -0.22
CA GLY A 197 -33.52 13.66 -0.24
C GLY A 197 -33.51 14.37 -1.59
N SER A 198 -32.60 13.98 -2.50
CA SER A 198 -32.56 14.49 -3.86
C SER A 198 -33.59 13.84 -4.79
N THR A 199 -34.10 12.64 -4.49
CA THR A 199 -35.11 11.96 -5.33
C THR A 199 -36.49 12.62 -5.25
N PRO A 200 -37.04 12.97 -4.07
CA PRO A 200 -38.28 13.74 -3.95
C PRO A 200 -38.17 15.14 -4.55
N LEU A 201 -37.01 15.79 -4.39
CA LEU A 201 -36.74 17.13 -4.91
C LEU A 201 -36.61 17.14 -6.43
N ARG A 202 -35.95 16.13 -7.02
CA ARG A 202 -35.90 15.94 -8.49
C ARG A 202 -37.28 15.66 -9.08
N ALA A 203 -38.11 14.85 -8.40
CA ALA A 203 -39.48 14.60 -8.83
C ALA A 203 -40.36 15.86 -8.73
N LEU A 204 -40.17 16.66 -7.68
CA LEU A 204 -40.83 17.96 -7.51
C LEU A 204 -40.40 18.92 -8.63
N VAL A 205 -39.10 19.10 -8.86
CA VAL A 205 -38.56 19.97 -9.91
C VAL A 205 -39.00 19.52 -11.30
N ALA A 206 -38.99 18.22 -11.61
CA ALA A 206 -39.48 17.69 -12.87
C ALA A 206 -40.98 17.97 -13.08
N ARG A 207 -41.80 17.83 -12.02
CA ARG A 207 -43.24 18.14 -12.04
C ARG A 207 -43.51 19.65 -12.21
N LEU A 208 -42.65 20.50 -11.67
CA LEU A 208 -42.74 21.97 -11.78
C LEU A 208 -42.26 22.44 -13.16
N LEU A 209 -41.25 21.80 -13.77
CA LEU A 209 -40.81 22.13 -15.14
C LEU A 209 -41.80 21.66 -16.23
N SER A 210 -42.63 20.65 -15.94
CA SER A 210 -43.59 20.09 -16.90
C SER A 210 -44.95 20.80 -16.93
N ARG A 211 -45.20 21.78 -16.05
CA ARG A 211 -46.51 22.46 -15.92
C ARG A 211 -46.52 23.86 -16.55
N PRO A 212 -47.63 24.31 -17.15
CA PRO A 212 -47.80 25.69 -17.61
C PRO A 212 -47.81 26.68 -16.43
N LEU A 213 -47.13 27.83 -16.56
CA LEU A 213 -46.98 28.85 -15.49
C LEU A 213 -48.32 29.35 -14.88
N GLY A 214 -49.44 29.20 -15.59
CA GLY A 214 -50.77 29.61 -15.11
C GLY A 214 -51.45 28.63 -14.14
N GLU A 215 -50.90 27.44 -13.92
CA GLU A 215 -51.47 26.41 -13.03
C GLU A 215 -50.88 26.42 -11.61
N PHE A 216 -49.91 27.31 -11.33
CA PHE A 216 -49.25 27.37 -10.04
C PHE A 216 -50.01 28.28 -9.09
N ASN A 217 -50.17 27.83 -7.85
CA ASN A 217 -50.62 28.74 -6.79
C ASN A 217 -49.45 29.63 -6.32
N GLU A 218 -49.77 30.77 -5.71
CA GLU A 218 -48.78 31.76 -5.26
C GLU A 218 -47.75 31.18 -4.26
N GLY A 219 -48.15 30.20 -3.45
CA GLY A 219 -47.28 29.52 -2.50
C GLY A 219 -46.25 28.61 -3.17
N GLU A 220 -46.62 27.92 -4.24
CA GLU A 220 -45.72 27.09 -5.05
C GLU A 220 -44.68 27.93 -5.78
N VAL A 221 -45.08 29.10 -6.31
CA VAL A 221 -44.17 30.04 -6.95
C VAL A 221 -43.17 30.61 -5.93
N LYS A 222 -43.64 31.00 -4.74
CA LYS A 222 -42.76 31.47 -3.65
C LYS A 222 -41.77 30.39 -3.19
N GLY A 223 -42.22 29.14 -3.08
CA GLY A 223 -41.35 28.01 -2.76
C GLY A 223 -40.27 27.75 -3.81
N LEU A 224 -40.62 27.86 -5.10
CA LEU A 224 -39.67 27.76 -6.21
C LEU A 224 -38.60 28.87 -6.17
N ILE A 225 -39.00 30.09 -5.88
CA ILE A 225 -38.07 31.22 -5.76
C ILE A 225 -37.06 30.97 -4.63
N VAL A 226 -37.50 30.48 -3.48
CA VAL A 226 -36.61 30.16 -2.36
C VAL A 226 -35.61 29.05 -2.74
N LEU A 227 -36.07 27.99 -3.41
CA LEU A 227 -35.20 26.90 -3.86
C LEU A 227 -34.17 27.36 -4.91
N LEU A 228 -34.56 28.26 -5.81
CA LEU A 228 -33.64 28.87 -6.78
C LEU A 228 -32.61 29.76 -6.10
N GLU A 229 -33.01 30.49 -5.06
CA GLU A 229 -32.10 31.34 -4.29
C GLU A 229 -31.10 30.50 -3.47
N GLU A 230 -31.55 29.40 -2.86
CA GLU A 230 -30.67 28.43 -2.22
C GLU A 230 -29.70 27.78 -3.21
N ASN A 231 -30.19 27.40 -4.40
CA ASN A 231 -29.35 26.85 -5.47
C ASN A 231 -28.27 27.84 -5.91
N LYS A 232 -28.64 29.12 -6.08
CA LYS A 232 -27.70 30.21 -6.38
C LYS A 232 -26.61 30.33 -5.30
N LYS A 233 -27.00 30.33 -4.01
CA LYS A 233 -26.05 30.38 -2.88
C LYS A 233 -25.11 29.17 -2.86
N LEU A 234 -25.60 27.98 -3.20
CA LEU A 234 -24.78 26.77 -3.31
C LEU A 234 -23.77 26.88 -4.46
N TRP A 235 -24.19 27.40 -5.62
CA TRP A 235 -23.28 27.67 -6.74
C TRP A 235 -22.19 28.68 -6.41
N GLU A 236 -22.53 29.75 -5.69
CA GLU A 236 -21.57 30.74 -5.22
C GLU A 236 -20.54 30.09 -4.26
N ARG A 237 -20.97 29.23 -3.33
CA ARG A 237 -20.05 28.47 -2.47
C ARG A 237 -19.17 27.50 -3.25
N ILE A 238 -19.72 26.77 -4.22
CA ILE A 238 -18.96 25.83 -5.06
C ILE A 238 -17.86 26.59 -5.81
N THR A 239 -18.19 27.74 -6.40
CA THR A 239 -17.22 28.58 -7.10
C THR A 239 -16.10 29.03 -6.16
N ASN A 240 -16.44 29.46 -4.95
CA ASN A 240 -15.43 29.84 -3.94
C ASN A 240 -14.54 28.65 -3.52
N PHE A 241 -15.10 27.47 -3.30
CA PHE A 241 -14.33 26.27 -2.97
C PHE A 241 -13.45 25.79 -4.13
N GLN A 242 -13.87 25.98 -5.38
CA GLN A 242 -13.05 25.68 -6.56
C GLN A 242 -11.85 26.61 -6.65
N GLU A 243 -12.05 27.90 -6.38
CA GLU A 243 -11.01 28.91 -6.34
C GLU A 243 -9.99 28.65 -5.21
N GLU A 244 -10.47 28.31 -4.02
CA GLU A 244 -9.62 27.92 -2.89
C GLU A 244 -8.83 26.64 -3.19
N ASN A 245 -9.47 25.62 -3.78
CA ASN A 245 -8.77 24.41 -4.23
C ASN A 245 -7.70 24.71 -5.28
N ARG A 246 -7.95 25.65 -6.20
CA ARG A 246 -6.94 26.08 -7.18
C ARG A 246 -5.73 26.69 -6.46
N ARG A 247 -5.97 27.59 -5.51
CA ARG A 247 -4.91 28.22 -4.70
C ARG A 247 -4.13 27.19 -3.87
N LEU A 248 -4.81 26.22 -3.26
CA LEU A 248 -4.17 25.14 -2.52
C LEU A 248 -3.29 24.26 -3.44
N LYS A 249 -3.75 23.95 -4.65
CA LYS A 249 -2.93 23.22 -5.64
C LYS A 249 -1.68 24.01 -6.03
N GLU A 250 -1.79 25.32 -6.23
CA GLU A 250 -0.63 26.17 -6.50
C GLU A 250 0.37 26.19 -5.33
N GLN A 251 -0.13 26.23 -4.08
CA GLN A 251 0.71 26.12 -2.89
C GLN A 251 1.39 24.76 -2.75
N VAL A 252 0.68 23.67 -3.06
CA VAL A 252 1.25 22.32 -3.09
C VAL A 252 2.34 22.23 -4.15
N ASN A 253 2.11 22.71 -5.38
CA ASN A 253 3.11 22.71 -6.43
C ASN A 253 4.35 23.55 -6.04
N MET A 254 4.16 24.66 -5.34
CA MET A 254 5.27 25.46 -4.83
C MET A 254 6.07 24.71 -3.76
N LEU A 255 5.39 24.03 -2.84
CA LEU A 255 6.02 23.18 -1.82
C LEU A 255 6.77 22.01 -2.47
N GLU A 256 6.18 21.34 -3.47
CA GLU A 256 6.84 20.28 -4.24
C GLU A 256 8.09 20.82 -4.94
N SER A 257 8.03 21.99 -5.57
CA SER A 257 9.20 22.64 -6.17
C SER A 257 10.28 22.99 -5.13
N LEU A 258 9.90 23.47 -3.95
CA LEU A 258 10.83 23.70 -2.84
C LEU A 258 11.41 22.38 -2.32
N PHE A 259 10.62 21.32 -2.21
CA PHE A 259 11.09 19.99 -1.80
C PHE A 259 12.01 19.37 -2.85
N GLU A 260 11.77 19.56 -4.14
CA GLU A 260 12.70 19.19 -5.21
C GLU A 260 14.02 19.95 -5.08
N GLN A 261 13.97 21.25 -4.77
CA GLN A 261 15.18 22.02 -4.45
C GLN A 261 15.90 21.50 -3.20
N PHE A 262 15.19 21.11 -2.13
CA PHE A 262 15.81 20.53 -0.93
C PHE A 262 16.32 19.10 -1.13
N THR A 263 15.66 18.28 -1.96
CA THR A 263 16.09 16.92 -2.31
C THR A 263 17.15 16.89 -3.39
N SER A 264 17.36 17.99 -4.12
CA SER A 264 18.54 18.23 -4.96
C SER A 264 19.85 18.43 -4.16
N ASN A 265 19.78 18.42 -2.83
CA ASN A 265 20.97 18.13 -2.03
C ASN A 265 21.31 16.64 -2.18
N SER A 266 22.05 16.36 -3.25
CA SER A 266 22.68 15.08 -3.55
C SER A 266 23.24 14.46 -2.27
N PHE A 267 22.85 13.20 -1.99
CA PHE A 267 23.43 12.38 -0.91
C PHE A 267 24.97 12.44 -0.89
N PHE A 268 25.58 12.62 -2.07
CA PHE A 268 27.01 12.84 -2.21
C PHE A 268 27.30 14.35 -2.30
N ASN A 269 28.19 14.83 -1.44
CA ASN A 269 28.61 16.24 -1.39
C ASN A 269 29.59 16.60 -2.51
N SER A 270 30.16 15.60 -3.21
CA SER A 270 31.10 15.82 -4.31
C SER A 270 31.15 14.65 -5.29
N LYS A 271 31.63 14.93 -6.52
CA LYS A 271 31.96 13.90 -7.52
C LYS A 271 32.90 12.83 -6.98
N LYS A 272 33.90 13.22 -6.18
CA LYS A 272 34.89 12.30 -5.60
C LYS A 272 34.23 11.31 -4.63
N GLU A 273 33.31 11.79 -3.81
CA GLU A 273 32.55 10.96 -2.86
C GLU A 273 31.67 9.96 -3.61
N PHE A 274 31.01 10.41 -4.68
CA PHE A 274 30.22 9.54 -5.55
C PHE A 274 31.06 8.46 -6.24
N GLU A 275 32.18 8.83 -6.88
CA GLU A 275 33.10 7.88 -7.53
C GLU A 275 33.64 6.83 -6.53
N LEU A 276 33.99 7.26 -5.32
CA LEU A 276 34.45 6.36 -4.25
C LEU A 276 33.36 5.37 -3.84
N TRP A 277 32.14 5.86 -3.61
CA TRP A 277 31.01 5.02 -3.23
C TRP A 277 30.69 3.97 -4.29
N VAL A 278 30.66 4.37 -5.56
CA VAL A 278 30.45 3.45 -6.70
C VAL A 278 31.53 2.36 -6.75
N ALA A 279 32.80 2.72 -6.49
CA ALA A 279 33.91 1.78 -6.48
C ALA A 279 33.86 0.78 -5.32
N GLU A 280 33.33 1.18 -4.16
CA GLU A 280 33.17 0.33 -2.97
C GLU A 280 31.94 -0.58 -3.07
N HIS A 281 30.87 -0.11 -3.72
CA HIS A 281 29.59 -0.80 -3.81
C HIS A 281 29.36 -1.46 -5.18
N SER A 282 30.42 -1.71 -5.95
CA SER A 282 30.35 -2.30 -7.29
C SER A 282 29.52 -3.58 -7.36
N SER A 283 29.52 -4.41 -6.31
CA SER A 283 28.74 -5.65 -6.23
C SER A 283 27.20 -5.45 -6.15
N MET A 284 26.73 -4.23 -5.83
CA MET A 284 25.31 -3.89 -5.76
C MET A 284 24.68 -3.70 -7.14
N PHE A 285 25.44 -3.28 -8.15
CA PHE A 285 24.91 -3.03 -9.50
C PHE A 285 24.70 -4.30 -10.31
N GLU A 286 25.54 -5.31 -10.09
CA GLU A 286 25.39 -6.61 -10.72
C GLU A 286 26.01 -7.72 -9.86
N LYS A 287 25.23 -8.78 -9.61
CA LYS A 287 25.62 -9.85 -8.70
C LYS A 287 26.87 -10.57 -9.22
N GLY A 288 27.92 -10.65 -8.42
CA GLY A 288 29.17 -11.35 -8.76
C GLY A 288 30.04 -10.63 -9.80
N MET A 289 29.84 -9.33 -9.97
CA MET A 289 30.79 -8.47 -10.65
C MET A 289 32.06 -8.30 -9.81
N ARG A 290 33.23 -8.40 -10.45
CA ARG A 290 34.55 -8.21 -9.83
C ARG A 290 35.28 -7.03 -10.47
N VAL A 291 35.79 -6.11 -9.67
CA VAL A 291 36.64 -5.01 -10.15
C VAL A 291 38.02 -5.56 -10.52
N ILE A 292 38.48 -5.26 -11.74
CA ILE A 292 39.83 -5.59 -12.24
C ILE A 292 40.74 -4.37 -12.10
N HIS A 293 40.31 -3.23 -12.64
CA HIS A 293 41.06 -1.96 -12.57
C HIS A 293 40.16 -0.80 -12.15
N ARG A 294 40.77 0.17 -11.48
CA ARG A 294 40.19 1.48 -11.19
C ARG A 294 40.98 2.53 -11.98
N ASN A 295 40.29 3.53 -12.53
CA ASN A 295 40.90 4.64 -13.26
C ASN A 295 41.81 4.19 -14.44
N TYR A 296 41.38 3.17 -15.19
CA TYR A 296 42.17 2.63 -16.31
C TYR A 296 42.20 3.62 -17.47
N THR A 297 43.38 3.92 -18.02
CA THR A 297 43.52 4.90 -19.11
C THR A 297 43.59 4.21 -20.46
N VAL A 298 42.80 4.70 -21.41
CA VAL A 298 42.68 4.17 -22.78
C VAL A 298 43.05 5.25 -23.77
N ASN A 299 43.78 4.85 -24.81
CA ASN A 299 44.09 5.72 -25.94
C ASN A 299 42.91 5.70 -26.93
N MET A 300 42.32 6.88 -27.13
CA MET A 300 41.28 7.14 -28.13
C MET A 300 41.91 7.49 -29.49
N PRO A 301 41.13 7.48 -30.58
CA PRO A 301 41.59 7.96 -31.89
C PRO A 301 42.10 9.40 -31.79
N GLY A 302 43.20 9.69 -32.49
CA GLY A 302 43.85 11.02 -32.44
C GLY A 302 44.73 11.26 -31.21
N GLY A 303 45.11 10.21 -30.47
CA GLY A 303 46.10 10.29 -29.38
C GLY A 303 45.56 10.85 -28.06
N ARG A 304 44.25 11.11 -27.98
CA ARG A 304 43.60 11.56 -26.74
C ARG A 304 43.54 10.40 -25.75
N LYS A 305 43.85 10.66 -24.49
CA LYS A 305 43.71 9.66 -23.41
C LYS A 305 42.40 9.88 -22.66
N ARG A 306 41.65 8.81 -22.43
CA ARG A 306 40.40 8.82 -21.65
C ARG A 306 40.44 7.79 -20.53
N ARG A 307 39.69 8.04 -19.47
CA ARG A 307 39.69 7.21 -18.27
C ARG A 307 38.42 6.36 -18.21
N ILE A 308 38.59 5.08 -17.92
CA ILE A 308 37.54 4.19 -17.43
C ILE A 308 37.56 4.23 -15.91
N ASP A 309 36.45 4.63 -15.28
CA ASP A 309 36.40 4.77 -13.83
C ASP A 309 36.56 3.40 -13.15
N LEU A 310 35.78 2.40 -13.59
CA LEU A 310 35.96 1.01 -13.19
C LEU A 310 35.92 0.09 -14.40
N LEU A 311 36.90 -0.80 -14.48
CA LEU A 311 36.86 -1.94 -15.36
C LEU A 311 36.58 -3.18 -14.52
N CYS A 312 35.46 -3.83 -14.79
CA CYS A 312 35.01 -5.01 -14.07
C CYS A 312 34.90 -6.22 -14.99
N GLN A 313 34.74 -7.39 -14.37
CA GLN A 313 34.40 -8.64 -15.04
C GLN A 313 33.15 -9.23 -14.39
N ASP A 314 32.20 -9.66 -15.20
CA ASP A 314 31.03 -10.37 -14.71
C ASP A 314 31.31 -11.87 -14.47
N ARG A 315 30.30 -12.60 -13.98
CA ARG A 315 30.39 -14.04 -13.70
C ARG A 315 30.66 -14.90 -14.94
N LYS A 316 30.34 -14.39 -16.12
CA LYS A 316 30.54 -15.08 -17.41
C LYS A 316 31.91 -14.75 -18.02
N GLY A 317 32.72 -13.94 -17.34
CA GLY A 317 34.03 -13.52 -17.81
C GLY A 317 34.00 -12.35 -18.79
N VAL A 318 32.84 -11.72 -19.02
CA VAL A 318 32.68 -10.57 -19.92
C VAL A 318 33.15 -9.31 -19.21
N LEU A 319 33.87 -8.44 -19.91
CA LEU A 319 34.33 -7.17 -19.36
C LEU A 319 33.16 -6.18 -19.27
N VAL A 320 33.15 -5.37 -18.21
CA VAL A 320 32.17 -4.30 -18.01
C VAL A 320 32.93 -3.01 -17.77
N ALA A 321 32.81 -2.06 -18.69
CA ALA A 321 33.35 -0.72 -18.55
C ALA A 321 32.31 0.17 -17.86
N ILE A 322 32.65 0.69 -16.69
CA ILE A 322 31.75 1.51 -15.87
C ILE A 322 32.23 2.97 -15.90
N GLN A 323 31.30 3.88 -16.18
CA GLN A 323 31.47 5.33 -16.08
C GLN A 323 30.59 5.91 -14.97
N ALA A 324 31.20 6.58 -13.99
CA ALA A 324 30.51 7.20 -12.87
C ALA A 324 30.28 8.69 -13.16
N LEU A 325 29.02 9.05 -13.41
CA LEU A 325 28.61 10.39 -13.81
C LEU A 325 27.92 11.14 -12.66
N PHE A 326 28.64 12.09 -12.05
CA PHE A 326 28.08 12.95 -11.01
C PHE A 326 27.49 14.23 -11.61
N SER A 327 26.16 14.38 -11.53
CA SER A 327 25.38 15.48 -12.09
C SER A 327 25.77 15.78 -13.55
N PRO A 328 25.71 14.79 -14.46
CA PRO A 328 26.34 14.90 -15.77
C PRO A 328 25.75 16.00 -16.63
N ASP A 329 26.62 16.73 -17.32
CA ASP A 329 26.24 17.57 -18.46
C ASP A 329 26.16 16.73 -19.76
N PRO A 330 25.49 17.24 -20.82
CA PRO A 330 25.35 16.50 -22.07
C PRO A 330 26.68 16.12 -22.75
N ALA A 331 27.75 16.91 -22.56
CA ALA A 331 29.05 16.62 -23.14
C ALA A 331 29.69 15.41 -22.45
N GLN A 332 29.61 15.34 -21.12
CA GLN A 332 30.11 14.20 -20.34
C GLN A 332 29.39 12.89 -20.68
N VAL A 333 28.07 12.94 -20.92
CA VAL A 333 27.30 11.76 -21.36
C VAL A 333 27.80 11.28 -22.72
N ASN A 334 27.91 12.18 -23.70
CA ASN A 334 28.41 11.84 -25.03
C ASN A 334 29.83 11.27 -24.98
N GLU A 335 30.74 11.90 -24.22
CA GLU A 335 32.12 11.41 -24.06
C GLU A 335 32.17 10.01 -23.44
N ALA A 336 31.33 9.73 -22.44
CA ALA A 336 31.26 8.41 -21.81
C ALA A 336 30.73 7.34 -22.77
N LEU A 337 29.70 7.65 -23.55
CA LEU A 337 29.13 6.74 -24.54
C LEU A 337 30.08 6.50 -25.72
N GLU A 338 30.74 7.54 -26.23
CA GLU A 338 31.78 7.43 -27.26
C GLU A 338 32.94 6.53 -26.81
N LEU A 339 33.37 6.66 -25.55
CA LEU A 339 34.40 5.80 -24.97
C LEU A 339 33.93 4.34 -24.95
N ILE A 340 32.71 4.06 -24.49
CA ILE A 340 32.16 2.70 -24.44
C ILE A 340 32.06 2.09 -25.85
N ASP A 341 31.57 2.86 -26.83
CA ASP A 341 31.48 2.41 -28.22
C ASP A 341 32.88 2.14 -28.81
N HIS A 342 33.87 2.99 -28.52
CA HIS A 342 35.26 2.76 -28.93
C HIS A 342 35.83 1.47 -28.33
N LEU A 343 35.56 1.19 -27.06
CA LEU A 343 36.01 -0.04 -26.41
C LEU A 343 35.36 -1.29 -27.03
N ARG A 344 34.07 -1.22 -27.35
CA ARG A 344 33.35 -2.31 -28.04
C ARG A 344 33.96 -2.60 -29.40
N ALA A 345 34.25 -1.55 -30.18
CA ALA A 345 34.85 -1.69 -31.51
C ALA A 345 36.29 -2.23 -31.47
N ASN A 346 37.04 -1.99 -30.38
CA ASN A 346 38.47 -2.28 -30.29
C ASN A 346 38.85 -3.32 -29.21
N ILE A 347 37.90 -4.18 -28.82
CA ILE A 347 38.11 -5.14 -27.72
C ILE A 347 39.30 -6.07 -27.94
N GLY A 348 39.61 -6.44 -29.20
CA GLY A 348 40.75 -7.30 -29.50
C GLY A 348 42.10 -6.67 -29.13
N ALA A 349 42.28 -5.39 -29.42
CA ALA A 349 43.48 -4.65 -29.06
C ALA A 349 43.54 -4.40 -27.54
N PHE A 350 42.42 -3.94 -26.98
CA PHE A 350 42.31 -3.61 -25.55
C PHE A 350 42.45 -4.84 -24.64
N GLY A 351 41.81 -5.96 -24.98
CA GLY A 351 41.88 -7.20 -24.20
C GLY A 351 43.27 -7.84 -24.23
N SER A 352 44.01 -7.69 -25.33
CA SER A 352 45.39 -8.17 -25.43
C SER A 352 46.33 -7.34 -24.55
N GLU A 353 46.16 -6.01 -24.52
CA GLU A 353 46.94 -5.10 -23.66
C GLU A 353 46.68 -5.36 -22.17
N LEU A 354 45.42 -5.53 -21.77
CA LEU A 354 45.02 -5.75 -20.37
C LEU A 354 45.54 -7.06 -19.75
N THR A 355 45.78 -8.07 -20.57
CA THR A 355 46.03 -9.44 -20.09
C THR A 355 47.40 -9.95 -20.49
N GLU A 356 48.25 -9.09 -21.07
CA GLU A 356 49.53 -9.49 -21.69
C GLU A 356 49.36 -10.68 -22.66
N GLY A 357 48.19 -10.77 -23.31
CA GLY A 357 47.82 -11.87 -24.21
C GLY A 357 47.31 -13.16 -23.55
N GLN A 358 47.15 -13.21 -22.23
CA GLN A 358 46.71 -14.43 -21.52
C GLN A 358 45.20 -14.70 -21.63
N PHE A 359 44.37 -13.68 -21.90
CA PHE A 359 42.91 -13.81 -21.94
C PHE A 359 42.31 -13.13 -23.16
N LYS A 360 41.51 -13.88 -23.94
CA LYS A 360 40.61 -13.30 -24.94
C LYS A 360 39.30 -12.91 -24.26
N ALA A 361 39.07 -11.62 -24.05
CA ALA A 361 37.77 -11.13 -23.58
C ALA A 361 36.68 -11.45 -24.64
N ALA A 362 35.64 -12.19 -24.25
CA ALA A 362 34.56 -12.59 -25.15
C ALA A 362 33.69 -11.42 -25.63
N GLY A 363 33.71 -10.31 -24.90
CA GLY A 363 32.92 -9.10 -25.17
C GLY A 363 33.15 -8.05 -24.08
N ILE A 364 32.69 -6.82 -24.35
CA ILE A 364 32.67 -5.73 -23.38
C ILE A 364 31.31 -5.06 -23.38
N ARG A 365 30.73 -4.88 -22.19
CA ARG A 365 29.49 -4.15 -21.96
C ARG A 365 29.79 -2.80 -21.35
N GLY A 366 28.97 -1.80 -21.67
CA GLY A 366 29.00 -0.50 -21.02
C GLY A 366 27.99 -0.44 -19.88
N MET A 367 28.37 0.21 -18.79
CA MET A 367 27.48 0.57 -17.70
C MET A 367 27.74 2.03 -17.31
N VAL A 368 26.68 2.83 -17.23
CA VAL A 368 26.73 4.19 -16.71
C VAL A 368 26.04 4.22 -15.36
N ILE A 369 26.70 4.81 -14.38
CA ILE A 369 26.16 4.97 -13.02
C ILE A 369 26.06 6.46 -12.75
N ALA A 370 24.84 6.96 -12.55
CA ALA A 370 24.59 8.38 -12.37
C ALA A 370 23.81 8.67 -11.07
N ASN A 371 24.09 9.80 -10.44
CA ASN A 371 23.35 10.26 -9.26
C ASN A 371 22.13 11.16 -9.58
N TYR A 372 21.97 11.52 -10.85
CA TYR A 372 20.86 12.31 -11.35
C TYR A 372 20.23 11.65 -12.57
N GLU A 373 18.91 11.69 -12.62
CA GLU A 373 18.13 11.24 -13.75
C GLU A 373 17.89 12.41 -14.69
N LYS A 374 18.20 12.21 -15.98
CA LYS A 374 17.88 13.14 -17.06
C LYS A 374 17.29 12.33 -18.22
N THR A 375 16.21 12.82 -18.82
CA THR A 375 15.52 12.14 -19.93
C THR A 375 16.50 11.81 -21.07
N ASP A 376 17.33 12.77 -21.46
CA ASP A 376 18.33 12.58 -22.52
C ASP A 376 19.36 11.48 -22.19
N LEU A 377 19.77 11.36 -20.92
CA LEU A 377 20.72 10.32 -20.48
C LEU A 377 20.09 8.93 -20.62
N VAL A 378 18.83 8.79 -20.21
CA VAL A 378 18.05 7.55 -20.31
C VAL A 378 17.92 7.12 -21.77
N GLU A 379 17.49 8.04 -22.64
CA GLU A 379 17.30 7.76 -24.06
C GLU A 379 18.60 7.37 -24.77
N GLN A 380 19.69 8.10 -24.53
CA GLN A 380 20.98 7.80 -25.16
C GLN A 380 21.57 6.47 -24.69
N CYS A 381 21.45 6.13 -23.40
CA CYS A 381 21.91 4.84 -22.88
C CYS A 381 21.13 3.68 -23.51
N LEU A 382 19.80 3.80 -23.62
CA LEU A 382 18.95 2.79 -24.27
C LEU A 382 19.30 2.61 -25.76
N GLN A 383 19.45 3.71 -26.51
CA GLN A 383 19.81 3.66 -27.93
C GLN A 383 21.17 2.99 -28.16
N LYS A 384 22.13 3.23 -27.27
CA LYS A 384 23.48 2.66 -27.34
C LYS A 384 23.61 1.30 -26.65
N GLN A 385 22.51 0.72 -26.14
CA GLN A 385 22.52 -0.53 -25.38
C GLN A 385 23.53 -0.50 -24.22
N VAL A 386 23.59 0.61 -23.51
CA VAL A 386 24.45 0.82 -22.33
C VAL A 386 23.55 0.77 -21.10
N LYS A 387 23.90 -0.09 -20.14
CA LYS A 387 23.10 -0.27 -18.93
C LYS A 387 23.21 0.99 -18.06
N LEU A 388 22.07 1.57 -17.70
CA LEU A 388 22.01 2.75 -16.83
C LEU A 388 21.60 2.32 -15.42
N CYS A 389 22.38 2.73 -14.42
CA CYS A 389 22.08 2.55 -13.00
C CYS A 389 21.95 3.93 -12.32
N LEU A 390 20.80 4.20 -11.71
CA LEU A 390 20.56 5.45 -10.98
C LEU A 390 20.71 5.25 -9.48
N VAL A 391 21.52 6.11 -8.85
CA VAL A 391 21.77 6.12 -7.41
C VAL A 391 21.19 7.40 -6.82
N LYS A 392 20.04 7.33 -6.13
CA LYS A 392 19.55 8.44 -5.29
C LYS A 392 19.48 7.98 -3.83
N SER A 393 19.83 8.87 -2.91
CA SER A 393 19.79 8.60 -1.46
C SER A 393 20.62 7.40 -0.98
N GLY A 394 21.75 7.10 -1.64
CA GLY A 394 22.62 5.97 -1.28
C GLY A 394 22.04 4.59 -1.58
N CYS A 395 20.90 4.51 -2.29
CA CYS A 395 20.27 3.27 -2.75
C CYS A 395 20.23 3.23 -4.28
N LEU A 396 20.33 2.03 -4.85
CA LEU A 396 20.09 1.79 -6.28
C LEU A 396 18.58 1.86 -6.53
N ILE A 397 18.14 2.78 -7.40
CA ILE A 397 16.71 3.03 -7.63
C ILE A 397 16.19 2.37 -8.90
N ASP A 398 16.97 2.39 -9.98
CA ASP A 398 16.53 1.85 -11.27
C ASP A 398 17.66 1.15 -12.02
N LEU A 399 17.28 0.02 -12.62
CA LEU A 399 18.07 -0.76 -13.58
C LEU A 399 17.30 -0.75 -14.90
N LEU A 400 17.81 0.00 -15.87
CA LEU A 400 17.33 -0.07 -17.25
C LEU A 400 18.30 -0.97 -18.02
N GLU A 401 17.81 -2.14 -18.46
CA GLU A 401 18.57 -3.12 -19.25
C GLU A 401 18.46 -2.88 -20.76
#